data_AF-A0A074X095-F1
#
_entry.id   AF-A0A074X095-F1
#
_cell.length_a   1.000
_cell.length_b   1.000
_cell.length_c   1.000
_cell.angle_alpha   90.00
_cell.angle_beta   90.00
_cell.angle_gamma   90.00
#
_symmetry.space_group_name_H-M   'P 1'
#
loop_
_entity.id
_entity.type
_entity.pdbx_description
1 polymer ?
#
loop_
_entity_poly.entity_id
_entity_poly.type
_entity_poly.pdbx_seq_one_letter_code
_entity_poly.pdbx_strand_id
1 'polypeptide(L)'
;MSTIQEQPSRRKDAKTRSRASKACARCRIKKAKCTGGSPCSNCQASDAICHFREIKWSRGKMFPAHHVHELEVQQHKLEAAIRIMYFRLLAASSWPAPRLMEHDNKPLIHDVLRALGLLETSD
;
A
#
# COMPACT_ATOMS: atom_id res chain seq x y z
N MET A 1 -14.59 -22.40 -69.08
CA MET A 1 -15.24 -23.09 -67.95
C MET A 1 -14.46 -22.66 -66.71
N SER A 2 -14.70 -21.49 -66.11
CA SER A 2 -15.89 -20.98 -65.40
C SER A 2 -16.19 -21.75 -64.12
N THR A 3 -15.90 -21.12 -62.97
CA THR A 3 -16.63 -21.01 -61.66
C THR A 3 -15.61 -20.61 -60.59
N ILE A 4 -15.45 -19.33 -60.16
CA ILE A 4 -16.29 -18.47 -59.29
C ILE A 4 -16.27 -18.85 -57.79
N GLN A 5 -15.65 -17.96 -56.98
CA GLN A 5 -15.90 -17.50 -55.58
C GLN A 5 -16.02 -18.56 -54.45
N GLU A 6 -15.55 -18.34 -53.21
CA GLU A 6 -15.80 -17.19 -52.33
C GLU A 6 -14.64 -16.94 -51.35
N GLN A 7 -14.31 -15.65 -51.16
CA GLN A 7 -13.56 -15.19 -50.01
C GLN A 7 -14.50 -15.10 -48.80
N PRO A 8 -14.11 -15.57 -47.60
CA PRO A 8 -14.85 -15.24 -46.40
C PRO A 8 -14.61 -13.76 -46.09
N SER A 9 -15.61 -12.97 -46.47
CA SER A 9 -15.83 -11.61 -45.99
C SER A 9 -15.83 -11.63 -44.47
N ARG A 10 -14.66 -11.40 -43.87
CA ARG A 10 -14.58 -11.01 -42.46
C ARG A 10 -15.27 -9.67 -42.38
N ARG A 11 -16.55 -9.73 -42.02
CA ARG A 11 -17.42 -8.62 -41.68
C ARG A 11 -16.56 -7.63 -40.92
N LYS A 12 -16.22 -6.52 -41.59
CA LYS A 12 -15.77 -5.33 -40.90
C LYS A 12 -17.03 -4.86 -40.19
N ASP A 13 -17.29 -5.46 -39.03
CA ASP A 13 -18.27 -4.92 -38.10
C ASP A 13 -17.86 -3.47 -37.93
N ALA A 14 -18.69 -2.61 -38.51
CA ALA A 14 -18.62 -1.19 -38.34
C ALA A 14 -18.68 -0.99 -36.83
N LYS A 15 -17.49 -0.85 -36.22
CA LYS A 15 -17.35 -0.44 -34.83
C LYS A 15 -17.93 0.95 -34.80
N THR A 16 -19.24 0.97 -34.53
CA THR A 16 -20.03 2.09 -34.09
C THR A 16 -19.09 2.93 -33.23
N ARG A 17 -19.02 4.23 -33.51
CA ARG A 17 -18.20 5.20 -32.76
C ARG A 17 -18.78 5.30 -31.33
N SER A 18 -18.72 4.21 -30.56
CA SER A 18 -19.19 4.13 -29.20
C SER A 18 -18.15 4.86 -28.38
N ARG A 19 -18.55 5.99 -27.80
CA ARG A 19 -17.75 6.66 -26.80
C ARG A 19 -17.51 5.67 -25.68
N ALA A 20 -16.25 5.33 -25.43
CA ALA A 20 -15.91 4.43 -24.32
C ALA A 20 -16.39 5.07 -23.01
N SER A 21 -17.23 4.37 -22.25
CA SER A 21 -17.62 4.78 -20.90
C SER A 21 -16.40 4.85 -19.97
N LYS A 22 -15.40 4.01 -20.23
CA LYS A 22 -14.13 3.95 -19.51
C LYS A 22 -12.96 3.80 -20.47
N ALA A 23 -11.95 4.67 -20.34
CA ALA A 23 -10.70 4.52 -21.07
C ALA A 23 -9.86 3.37 -20.48
N CYS A 24 -9.20 2.58 -21.34
CA CYS A 24 -8.19 1.61 -20.92
C CYS A 24 -7.00 2.31 -20.23
N ALA A 25 -6.23 1.56 -19.44
CA ALA A 25 -5.15 2.15 -18.64
C ALA A 25 -4.09 2.86 -19.48
N ARG A 26 -3.68 2.29 -20.62
CA ARG A 26 -2.68 2.90 -21.51
C ARG A 26 -3.18 4.22 -22.11
N CYS A 27 -4.41 4.26 -22.61
CA CYS A 27 -5.01 5.51 -23.11
C CYS A 27 -5.17 6.55 -22.00
N ARG A 28 -5.49 6.12 -20.77
CA ARG A 28 -5.60 7.01 -19.61
C ARG A 28 -4.26 7.66 -19.25
N ILE A 29 -3.18 6.86 -19.17
CA ILE A 29 -1.82 7.36 -18.87
C ILE A 29 -1.32 8.31 -19.96
N LYS A 30 -1.49 7.94 -21.23
CA LYS A 30 -1.07 8.76 -22.38
C LYS A 30 -2.00 9.94 -22.67
N LYS A 31 -3.09 10.12 -21.89
CA LYS A 31 -4.16 11.10 -22.16
C LYS A 31 -4.67 11.05 -23.62
N ALA A 32 -4.68 9.86 -24.21
CA ALA A 32 -5.10 9.63 -25.59
C ALA A 32 -6.57 9.18 -25.66
N LYS A 33 -7.26 9.48 -26.77
CA LYS A 33 -8.66 9.08 -26.96
C LYS A 33 -8.79 7.56 -26.97
N CYS A 34 -9.62 7.02 -26.07
CA CYS A 34 -9.92 5.59 -26.03
C CYS A 34 -11.23 5.31 -26.78
N THR A 35 -11.19 4.37 -27.72
CA THR A 35 -12.36 3.94 -28.50
C THR A 35 -13.20 2.87 -27.78
N GLY A 36 -12.70 2.30 -26.68
CA GLY A 36 -13.36 1.19 -26.00
C GLY A 36 -13.17 -0.14 -26.74
N GLY A 37 -13.57 -1.25 -26.11
CA GLY A 37 -13.31 -2.61 -26.58
C GLY A 37 -11.90 -3.10 -26.22
N SER A 38 -11.74 -4.41 -25.97
CA SER A 38 -10.45 -5.03 -25.64
C SER A 38 -9.99 -5.90 -26.82
N PRO A 39 -8.94 -5.50 -27.58
CA PRO A 39 -8.15 -4.28 -27.47
C PRO A 39 -8.79 -3.04 -28.12
N CYS A 40 -8.50 -1.84 -27.58
CA CYS A 40 -8.97 -0.58 -28.15
C CYS A 40 -8.12 -0.21 -29.37
N SER A 41 -8.68 0.57 -30.30
CA SER A 41 -8.04 0.91 -31.59
C SER A 41 -6.64 1.48 -31.44
N ASN A 42 -6.41 2.32 -30.42
CA ASN A 42 -5.11 2.93 -30.17
C ASN A 42 -4.08 1.91 -29.64
N CYS A 43 -4.51 0.97 -28.80
CA CYS A 43 -3.62 -0.08 -28.31
C CYS A 43 -3.35 -1.12 -29.41
N GLN A 44 -4.34 -1.42 -30.24
CA GLN A 44 -4.18 -2.30 -31.41
C GLN A 44 -3.18 -1.72 -32.43
N ALA A 45 -3.27 -0.42 -32.74
CA ALA A 45 -2.34 0.22 -33.67
C ALA A 45 -0.91 0.35 -33.12
N SER A 46 -0.76 0.38 -31.79
CA SER A 46 0.56 0.45 -31.13
C SER A 46 1.11 -0.91 -30.69
N ASP A 47 0.49 -2.00 -31.13
CA ASP A 47 0.73 -3.38 -30.69
C ASP A 47 0.98 -3.51 -29.18
N ALA A 48 0.02 -3.00 -28.41
CA ALA A 48 0.18 -2.76 -26.99
C ALA A 48 -0.87 -3.47 -26.16
N ILE A 49 -0.45 -3.94 -24.98
CA ILE A 49 -1.35 -4.56 -24.01
C ILE A 49 -2.46 -3.58 -23.62
N CYS A 50 -3.69 -3.91 -24.04
CA CYS A 50 -4.88 -3.13 -23.79
C CYS A 50 -5.69 -3.73 -22.63
N HIS A 51 -5.47 -3.21 -21.43
CA HIS A 51 -6.22 -3.67 -20.27
C HIS A 51 -7.19 -2.60 -19.78
N PHE A 52 -8.43 -3.03 -19.54
CA PHE A 52 -9.49 -2.25 -18.89
C PHE A 52 -9.60 -2.62 -17.41
N ARG A 53 -8.46 -2.91 -16.78
CA ARG A 53 -8.43 -3.23 -15.36
C ARG A 53 -8.93 -2.00 -14.61
N GLU A 54 -9.84 -2.22 -13.66
CA GLU A 54 -9.87 -1.34 -12.49
C GLU A 54 -8.49 -1.43 -11.89
N ILE A 55 -7.72 -0.35 -11.99
CA ILE A 55 -6.60 -0.20 -11.08
C ILE A 55 -7.27 -0.08 -9.72
N LYS A 56 -7.49 -1.22 -9.06
CA LYS A 56 -7.48 -1.28 -7.61
C LYS A 56 -6.04 -0.94 -7.30
N TRP A 57 -5.76 0.36 -7.27
CA TRP A 57 -4.59 0.85 -6.57
C TRP A 57 -4.75 0.18 -5.22
N SER A 58 -3.83 -0.69 -4.87
CA SER A 58 -3.62 -1.10 -3.50
C SER A 58 -3.20 0.15 -2.73
N ARG A 59 -4.13 1.11 -2.59
CA ARG A 59 -4.21 2.14 -1.54
C ARG A 59 -4.58 1.45 -0.22
N GLY A 60 -3.95 0.32 0.04
CA GLY A 60 -4.21 -0.53 1.19
C GLY A 60 -3.06 -0.55 2.18
N LYS A 61 -1.87 -0.01 1.85
CA LYS A 61 -0.72 0.05 2.78
C LYS A 61 0.46 0.93 2.31
N MET A 62 0.22 2.05 1.62
CA MET A 62 1.15 3.17 1.75
C MET A 62 0.53 4.09 2.80
N PHE A 63 0.94 3.91 4.05
CA PHE A 63 0.67 4.93 5.06
C PHE A 63 1.30 6.23 4.55
N PRO A 64 0.58 7.36 4.53
CA PRO A 64 1.17 8.64 4.19
C PRO A 64 2.42 8.85 5.05
N ALA A 65 3.54 9.29 4.46
CA ALA A 65 4.81 9.45 5.20
C ALA A 65 4.64 10.28 6.48
N HIS A 66 3.73 11.26 6.46
CA HIS A 66 3.32 12.05 7.62
C HIS A 66 2.75 11.21 8.76
N HIS A 67 1.90 10.22 8.45
CA HIS A 67 1.27 9.37 9.46
C HIS A 67 2.27 8.42 10.13
N VAL A 68 3.22 7.87 9.34
CA VAL A 68 4.31 7.06 9.91
C VAL A 68 5.18 7.91 10.82
N HIS A 69 5.54 9.12 10.39
CA HIS A 69 6.29 10.08 11.19
C HIS A 69 5.54 10.46 12.47
N GLU A 70 4.23 10.70 12.41
CA GLU A 70 3.41 10.93 13.61
C GLU A 70 3.45 9.74 14.57
N LEU A 71 3.31 8.51 14.06
CA LEU A 71 3.40 7.28 14.87
C LEU A 71 4.77 7.13 15.52
N GLU A 72 5.86 7.37 14.79
CA GLU A 72 7.22 7.34 15.32
C GLU A 72 7.41 8.40 16.41
N VAL A 73 6.90 9.62 16.21
CA VAL A 73 6.92 10.68 17.23
C VAL A 73 6.13 10.28 18.46
N GLN A 74 4.96 9.66 18.30
CA GLN A 74 4.17 9.16 19.44
C GLN A 74 4.90 8.03 20.17
N GLN A 75 5.53 7.11 19.45
CA GLN A 75 6.34 6.04 20.04
C GLN A 75 7.47 6.61 20.89
N HIS A 76 8.23 7.58 20.39
CA HIS A 76 9.29 8.22 21.16
C HIS A 76 8.77 8.90 22.44
N LYS A 77 7.60 9.55 22.37
CA LYS A 77 6.97 10.16 23.56
C LYS A 77 6.58 9.11 24.59
N LEU A 78 5.99 8.00 24.16
CA LEU A 78 5.59 6.90 25.04
C LEU A 78 6.82 6.25 25.70
N GLU A 79 7.87 5.99 24.94
CA GLU A 79 9.12 5.45 25.48
C GLU A 79 9.76 6.40 26.51
N ALA A 80 9.80 7.70 26.22
CA ALA A 80 10.29 8.70 27.16
C ALA A 80 9.44 8.73 28.45
N ALA A 81 8.11 8.70 28.32
CA ALA A 81 7.20 8.67 29.46
C ALA A 81 7.44 7.42 30.33
N ILE A 82 7.59 6.24 29.73
CA ILE A 82 7.88 4.98 30.46
C ILE A 82 9.18 5.11 31.25
N ARG A 83 10.26 5.64 30.66
CA ARG A 83 11.54 5.86 31.37
C ARG A 83 11.37 6.80 32.55
N ILE A 84 10.66 7.92 32.37
CA ILE A 84 10.37 8.86 33.46
C ILE A 84 9.58 8.20 34.58
N MET A 85 8.55 7.42 34.24
CA MET A 85 7.74 6.70 35.21
C MET A 85 8.56 5.68 35.99
N TYR A 86 9.46 4.95 35.35
CA TYR A 86 10.40 4.06 36.04
C TYR A 86 11.23 4.80 37.09
N PHE A 87 11.84 5.94 36.75
CA PHE A 87 12.61 6.72 37.72
C PHE A 87 11.75 7.27 38.87
N ARG A 88 10.49 7.66 38.60
CA ARG A 88 9.54 8.06 39.63
C ARG A 88 9.18 6.91 40.57
N LEU A 89 8.98 5.70 40.05
CA LEU A 89 8.70 4.50 40.84
C LEU A 89 9.91 4.10 41.69
N LEU A 90 11.13 4.23 41.14
CA LEU A 90 12.36 4.03 41.92
C LEU A 90 12.47 5.04 43.06
N ALA A 91 12.22 6.33 42.79
CA ALA A 91 12.24 7.37 43.82
C ALA A 91 11.17 7.14 44.91
N ALA A 92 10.01 6.60 44.53
CA ALA A 92 8.93 6.22 45.44
C ALA A 92 9.13 4.86 46.13
N SER A 93 10.23 4.14 45.85
CA SER A 93 10.50 2.78 46.35
C SER A 93 9.37 1.77 46.08
N SER A 94 8.57 2.00 45.04
CA SER A 94 7.38 1.21 44.67
C SER A 94 7.60 0.35 43.43
N TRP A 95 8.85 0.23 42.98
CA TRP A 95 9.22 -0.59 41.84
C TRP A 95 9.21 -2.09 42.22
N PRO A 96 8.49 -2.95 41.48
CA PRO A 96 8.24 -4.34 41.88
C PRO A 96 9.41 -5.31 41.62
N ALA A 97 10.47 -4.87 40.96
CA ALA A 97 11.59 -5.72 40.53
C ALA A 97 12.94 -5.16 40.99
N PRO A 98 14.06 -5.88 40.83
CA PRO A 98 15.39 -5.30 41.01
C PRO A 98 15.59 -4.07 40.11
N ARG A 99 16.45 -3.14 40.55
CA ARG A 99 16.86 -2.01 39.71
C ARG A 99 17.49 -2.54 38.43
N LEU A 100 16.99 -2.07 37.29
CA LEU A 100 17.46 -2.47 35.97
C LEU A 100 18.85 -1.88 35.69
N MET A 101 19.67 -2.62 34.93
CA MET A 101 20.99 -2.16 34.52
C MET A 101 20.86 -1.01 33.52
N GLU A 102 21.51 0.11 33.82
CA GLU A 102 21.45 1.32 33.02
C GLU A 102 22.58 1.30 31.98
N HIS A 103 22.26 0.97 30.73
CA HIS A 103 23.18 1.25 29.61
C HIS A 103 23.07 2.74 29.28
N ASP A 104 24.18 3.49 29.37
CA ASP A 104 24.21 4.94 29.16
C ASP A 104 23.22 5.75 30.03
N ASN A 105 23.08 5.38 31.31
CA ASN A 105 22.15 6.00 32.27
C ASN A 105 20.67 5.93 31.87
N LYS A 106 20.28 4.97 31.00
CA LYS A 106 18.88 4.77 30.60
C LYS A 106 18.50 3.28 30.68
N PRO A 107 17.38 2.93 31.31
CA PRO A 107 16.89 1.56 31.25
C PRO A 107 16.34 1.26 29.84
N LEU A 108 16.53 0.02 29.39
CA LEU A 108 15.87 -0.49 28.20
C LEU A 108 14.37 -0.60 28.47
N ILE A 109 13.54 -0.05 27.55
CA ILE A 109 12.06 -0.07 27.68
C ILE A 109 11.55 -1.50 27.82
N HIS A 110 12.14 -2.41 27.05
CA HIS A 110 11.81 -3.82 27.08
C HIS A 110 11.98 -4.43 28.49
N ASP A 111 13.06 -4.10 29.21
CA ASP A 111 13.29 -4.65 30.54
C ASP A 111 12.35 -4.05 31.59
N VAL A 112 12.00 -2.77 31.44
CA VAL A 112 10.95 -2.11 32.24
C VAL A 112 9.62 -2.81 32.03
N LEU A 113 9.22 -3.07 30.78
CA LEU A 113 7.96 -3.73 30.47
C LEU A 113 7.95 -5.20 30.93
N ARG A 114 9.07 -5.91 30.81
CA ARG A 114 9.24 -7.28 31.32
C ARG A 114 9.07 -7.33 32.84
N ALA A 115 9.72 -6.42 33.57
CA ALA A 115 9.61 -6.33 35.02
C ALA A 115 8.17 -5.99 35.49
N LEU A 116 7.41 -5.29 34.66
CA LEU A 116 5.98 -5.01 34.89
C LEU A 116 5.05 -6.15 34.42
N GLY A 117 5.58 -7.23 33.83
CA GLY A 117 4.79 -8.34 33.31
C GLY A 117 3.97 -8.00 32.06
N LEU A 118 4.34 -6.95 31.32
CA LEU A 118 3.57 -6.43 30.17
C LEU A 118 4.06 -6.96 28.81
N LEU A 119 5.09 -7.81 28.79
CA LEU A 119 5.55 -8.50 27.58
C LEU A 119 5.12 -9.96 27.66
N GLU A 120 4.22 -10.38 26.76
CA GLU A 120 3.96 -11.80 26.53
C GLU A 120 5.24 -12.42 25.98
N THR A 121 5.89 -13.28 26.75
CA THR A 121 6.85 -14.23 26.21
C THR A 121 6.08 -15.12 25.26
N SER A 122 6.19 -14.85 23.96
CA SER A 122 5.68 -15.74 22.93
C SER A 122 6.46 -17.06 23.06
N ASP A 123 5.86 -18.06 23.70
CA ASP A 123 6.23 -19.47 23.58
C ASP A 123 5.86 -19.99 22.17
#